data_AF-A0AAU3QC04-F1
#
_entry.id   AF-A0AAU3QC04-F1
#
_cell.length_a   1.000
_cell.length_b   1.000
_cell.length_c   1.000
_cell.angle_alpha   90.00
_cell.angle_beta   90.00
_cell.angle_gamma   90.00
#
_symmetry.space_group_name_H-M   'P 1'
#
loop_
_entity.id
_entity.type
_entity.pdbx_description
1 polymer ?
#
loop_
_entity_poly.entity_id
_entity_poly.type
_entity_poly.pdbx_seq_one_letter_code
_entity_poly.pdbx_strand_id
1 'polypeptide(L)'
;MPDDQTDWADLALVLGGRAPYWPVELRQRAAILRWQPGDAPTPIAELAVRPDPALLSNLAAILPPGSSGHTVAIAAVAAARHRASDEAARAVARITDNPDIEAWTEVPVTAVPVPQPTTPPEVVRRDGWLSIAGHTSDIAHRVMAAVVACGPTRDLPYSSAEFLDPTEPFADEWAARLRPSHRCAGFEVLYTRAIYTRPGSEPPPEITEHLIDPITDTPAIRLSSGQLVAASAHRLPVTSPLAELVLGYPLWIRLADGTVHLAPHRDTHMISWGFESAVTNALALLVSRLLDDITAPAVDQWDGGGPGLEQLLSMDWPIGTVLDRAELEKARSRG
;
A
#
# COMPACT_ATOMS: atom_id res chain seq x y z
N MET A 1 -18.04 -14.57 -3.88
CA MET A 1 -18.74 -15.24 -5.00
C MET A 1 -17.69 -15.64 -6.02
N PRO A 2 -17.83 -16.78 -6.71
CA PRO A 2 -16.99 -17.05 -7.87
C PRO A 2 -17.50 -16.15 -9.02
N ASP A 3 -16.74 -15.10 -9.34
CA ASP A 3 -16.92 -14.35 -10.57
C ASP A 3 -16.36 -15.15 -11.77
N ASP A 4 -16.89 -14.85 -12.95
CA ASP A 4 -16.28 -15.06 -14.27
C ASP A 4 -16.33 -16.45 -14.93
N GLN A 5 -17.53 -16.93 -15.18
CA GLN A 5 -17.81 -17.49 -16.51
C GLN A 5 -19.06 -16.83 -17.06
N THR A 6 -18.92 -15.56 -17.48
CA THR A 6 -19.73 -15.12 -18.61
C THR A 6 -19.17 -15.88 -19.80
N ASP A 7 -19.89 -16.90 -20.29
CA ASP A 7 -19.48 -17.56 -21.53
C ASP A 7 -19.64 -16.55 -22.66
N TRP A 8 -18.51 -16.03 -23.16
CA TRP A 8 -18.48 -15.05 -24.24
C TRP A 8 -19.20 -15.58 -25.48
N ALA A 9 -19.24 -16.91 -25.68
CA ALA A 9 -19.98 -17.53 -26.75
C ALA A 9 -21.50 -17.35 -26.58
N ASP A 10 -22.04 -17.53 -25.38
CA ASP A 10 -23.47 -17.31 -25.09
C ASP A 10 -23.87 -15.86 -25.32
N LEU A 11 -23.04 -14.92 -24.86
CA LEU A 11 -23.28 -13.49 -25.08
C LEU A 11 -23.25 -13.13 -26.56
N ALA A 12 -22.29 -13.70 -27.32
CA ALA A 12 -22.21 -13.50 -28.76
C ALA A 12 -23.44 -14.07 -29.51
N LEU A 13 -23.93 -15.24 -29.09
CA LEU A 13 -25.15 -15.85 -29.64
C LEU A 13 -26.39 -14.97 -29.39
N VAL A 14 -26.53 -14.40 -28.20
CA VAL A 14 -27.64 -13.50 -27.86
C VAL A 14 -27.57 -12.20 -28.66
N LEU A 15 -26.37 -11.66 -28.89
CA LEU A 15 -26.15 -10.42 -29.63
C LEU A 15 -26.18 -10.61 -31.15
N GLY A 16 -26.15 -11.86 -31.65
CA GLY A 16 -26.12 -12.17 -33.08
C GLY A 16 -24.78 -11.85 -33.76
N GLY A 17 -23.70 -11.76 -32.99
CA GLY A 17 -22.36 -11.36 -33.44
C GLY A 17 -21.36 -11.38 -32.29
N ARG A 18 -20.10 -10.98 -32.53
CA ARG A 18 -19.10 -10.90 -31.46
C ARG A 18 -19.58 -9.93 -30.36
N ALA A 19 -19.31 -10.25 -29.10
CA ALA A 19 -19.69 -9.42 -27.97
C ALA A 19 -18.67 -8.29 -27.75
N PRO A 20 -19.10 -7.03 -27.57
CA PRO A 20 -18.17 -5.93 -27.35
C PRO A 20 -17.59 -5.97 -25.93
N TYR A 21 -16.27 -6.10 -25.83
CA TYR A 21 -15.53 -5.99 -24.58
C TYR A 21 -15.08 -4.54 -24.35
N TRP A 22 -15.52 -3.96 -23.24
CA TRP A 22 -15.13 -2.60 -22.83
C TRP A 22 -14.24 -2.66 -21.58
N PRO A 23 -12.91 -2.47 -21.71
CA PRO A 23 -12.00 -2.35 -20.58
C PRO A 23 -12.47 -1.26 -19.62
N VAL A 24 -12.36 -1.49 -18.31
CA VAL A 24 -12.91 -0.58 -17.28
C VAL A 24 -12.37 0.84 -17.44
N GLU A 25 -11.11 0.98 -17.78
CA GLU A 25 -10.37 2.23 -17.96
C GLU A 25 -10.84 3.00 -19.20
N LEU A 26 -11.42 2.30 -20.18
CA LEU A 26 -11.87 2.83 -21.48
C LEU A 26 -13.39 2.95 -21.60
N ARG A 27 -14.15 2.64 -20.55
CA ARG A 27 -15.62 2.74 -20.53
C ARG A 27 -16.09 4.20 -20.56
N GLN A 28 -16.09 4.77 -21.76
CA GLN A 28 -16.70 6.08 -22.00
C GLN A 28 -18.13 5.91 -22.50
N ARG A 29 -19.09 6.47 -21.76
CA ARG A 29 -20.51 6.46 -22.15
C ARG A 29 -20.72 6.92 -23.60
N ALA A 30 -20.02 7.99 -24.00
CA ALA A 30 -20.18 8.54 -25.35
C ALA A 30 -19.59 7.63 -26.45
N ALA A 31 -18.54 6.85 -26.16
CA ALA A 31 -18.00 5.86 -27.09
C ALA A 31 -18.92 4.64 -27.20
N ILE A 32 -19.42 4.14 -26.07
CA ILE A 32 -20.37 3.01 -26.00
C ILE A 32 -21.64 3.32 -26.81
N LEU A 33 -22.19 4.54 -26.68
CA LEU A 33 -23.41 4.93 -27.39
C LEU A 33 -23.22 5.17 -28.89
N ARG A 34 -21.99 5.43 -29.35
CA ARG A 34 -21.69 5.70 -30.77
C ARG A 34 -21.27 4.46 -31.53
N TRP A 35 -20.73 3.48 -30.84
CA TRP A 35 -20.18 2.27 -31.43
C TRP A 35 -21.26 1.40 -32.08
N GLN A 36 -20.91 0.76 -33.20
CA GLN A 36 -21.70 -0.27 -33.89
C GLN A 36 -20.87 -1.54 -34.10
N PRO A 37 -21.50 -2.74 -34.13
CA PRO A 37 -20.81 -3.99 -34.44
C PRO A 37 -20.03 -3.91 -35.75
N GLY A 38 -18.76 -4.35 -35.72
CA GLY A 38 -17.85 -4.30 -36.86
C GLY A 38 -17.12 -2.97 -37.10
N ASP A 39 -17.38 -1.93 -36.30
CA ASP A 39 -16.58 -0.71 -36.32
C ASP A 39 -15.11 -0.99 -35.99
N ALA A 40 -14.19 -0.27 -36.63
CA ALA A 40 -12.78 -0.34 -36.28
C ALA A 40 -12.55 0.23 -34.86
N PRO A 41 -11.61 -0.35 -34.08
CA PRO A 41 -11.33 0.13 -32.73
C PRO A 41 -10.94 1.61 -32.72
N THR A 42 -11.63 2.40 -31.90
CA THR A 42 -11.34 3.84 -31.79
C THR A 42 -10.31 4.10 -30.69
N PRO A 43 -9.21 4.83 -30.98
CA PRO A 43 -8.25 5.22 -29.94
C PRO A 43 -8.82 6.32 -29.03
N ILE A 44 -8.73 6.12 -27.71
CA ILE A 44 -9.22 7.04 -26.67
C ILE A 44 -8.05 7.53 -25.82
N ALA A 45 -7.95 8.85 -25.65
CA ALA A 45 -6.95 9.50 -24.81
C ALA A 45 -7.42 9.75 -23.37
N GLU A 46 -8.72 9.91 -23.16
CA GLU A 46 -9.30 10.16 -21.85
C GLU A 46 -9.62 8.83 -21.15
N LEU A 47 -8.79 8.49 -20.18
CA LEU A 47 -8.89 7.25 -19.40
C LEU A 47 -9.51 7.53 -18.04
N ALA A 48 -10.19 6.53 -17.46
CA ALA A 48 -10.59 6.58 -16.06
C ALA A 48 -9.36 6.37 -15.15
N VAL A 49 -8.61 7.45 -14.90
CA VAL A 49 -7.34 7.42 -14.14
C VAL A 49 -7.59 7.46 -12.63
N ARG A 50 -6.84 6.63 -11.89
CA ARG A 50 -6.87 6.59 -10.41
C ARG A 50 -5.45 6.70 -9.80
N PRO A 51 -5.22 7.55 -8.78
CA PRO A 51 -6.12 8.61 -8.31
C PRO A 51 -6.35 9.68 -9.39
N ASP A 52 -7.38 10.51 -9.22
CA ASP A 52 -7.74 11.57 -10.18
C ASP A 52 -6.55 12.53 -10.43
N PRO A 53 -6.05 12.65 -11.67
CA PRO A 53 -4.98 13.58 -12.03
C PRO A 53 -5.25 15.04 -11.66
N ALA A 54 -6.52 15.48 -11.68
CA ALA A 54 -6.87 16.85 -11.33
C ALA A 54 -6.63 17.11 -9.84
N LEU A 55 -6.91 16.12 -8.99
CA LEU A 55 -6.67 16.19 -7.55
C LEU A 55 -5.17 16.38 -7.23
N LEU A 56 -4.32 15.56 -7.85
CA LEU A 56 -2.86 15.66 -7.72
C LEU A 56 -2.31 16.97 -8.30
N SER A 57 -2.85 17.44 -9.43
CA SER A 57 -2.45 18.72 -10.05
C SER A 57 -2.81 19.91 -9.18
N ASN A 58 -3.99 19.90 -8.54
CA ASN A 58 -4.42 20.94 -7.61
C ASN A 58 -3.56 20.96 -6.34
N LEU A 59 -3.16 19.79 -5.82
CA LEU A 59 -2.20 19.72 -4.72
C LEU A 59 -0.85 20.33 -5.15
N ALA A 60 -0.33 19.94 -6.32
CA ALA A 60 0.94 20.49 -6.81
C ALA A 60 0.90 22.03 -6.89
N ALA A 61 -0.23 22.60 -7.34
CA ALA A 61 -0.39 24.05 -7.47
C ALA A 61 -0.31 24.83 -6.15
N ILE A 62 -0.57 24.20 -5.00
CA ILE A 62 -0.49 24.85 -3.68
C ILE A 62 0.83 24.59 -2.96
N LEU A 63 1.63 23.63 -3.44
CA LEU A 63 2.94 23.31 -2.85
C LEU A 63 4.01 24.27 -3.41
N PRO A 64 5.04 24.63 -2.62
CA PRO A 64 6.12 25.49 -3.10
C PRO A 64 6.78 24.91 -4.36
N PRO A 65 6.87 25.66 -5.47
CA PRO A 65 7.54 25.19 -6.68
C PRO A 65 8.98 24.76 -6.40
N GLY A 66 9.36 23.59 -6.91
CA GLY A 66 10.69 23.01 -6.71
C GLY A 66 10.88 22.26 -5.38
N SER A 67 9.91 22.29 -4.47
CA SER A 67 9.92 21.38 -3.30
C SER A 67 9.79 19.92 -3.73
N SER A 68 10.23 18.99 -2.87
CA SER A 68 10.05 17.55 -3.10
C SER A 68 8.57 17.18 -3.22
N GLY A 69 7.70 17.77 -2.38
CA GLY A 69 6.25 17.55 -2.45
C GLY A 69 5.66 17.98 -3.79
N HIS A 70 6.00 19.17 -4.29
CA HIS A 70 5.60 19.63 -5.62
C HIS A 70 6.08 18.66 -6.71
N THR A 71 7.35 18.27 -6.67
CA THR A 71 7.96 17.36 -7.65
C THR A 71 7.25 15.99 -7.67
N VAL A 72 6.95 15.45 -6.51
CA VAL A 72 6.25 14.15 -6.36
C VAL A 72 4.81 14.24 -6.84
N ALA A 73 4.08 15.31 -6.50
CA ALA A 73 2.69 15.49 -6.95
C ALA A 73 2.60 15.53 -8.49
N ILE A 74 3.51 16.24 -9.16
CA ILE A 74 3.59 16.28 -10.64
C ILE A 74 3.98 14.91 -11.22
N ALA A 75 4.99 14.24 -10.64
CA ALA A 75 5.39 12.91 -11.08
C ALA A 75 4.25 11.89 -10.91
N ALA A 76 3.47 12.00 -9.84
CA ALA A 76 2.32 11.12 -9.57
C ALA A 76 1.22 11.28 -10.62
N VAL A 77 0.97 12.49 -11.13
CA VAL A 77 0.02 12.73 -12.24
C VAL A 77 0.44 11.93 -13.48
N ALA A 78 1.71 12.07 -13.88
CA ALA A 78 2.23 11.39 -15.06
C ALA A 78 2.23 9.86 -14.87
N ALA A 79 2.61 9.39 -13.68
CA ALA A 79 2.60 7.97 -13.33
C ALA A 79 1.19 7.37 -13.33
N ALA A 80 0.19 8.09 -12.82
CA ALA A 80 -1.20 7.62 -12.82
C ALA A 80 -1.75 7.48 -14.25
N ARG A 81 -1.48 8.45 -15.12
CA ARG A 81 -1.87 8.39 -16.54
C ARG A 81 -1.18 7.25 -17.29
N HIS A 82 0.12 7.07 -17.06
CA HIS A 82 0.87 5.97 -17.67
C HIS A 82 0.34 4.61 -17.23
N ARG A 83 0.12 4.40 -15.92
CA ARG A 83 -0.46 3.16 -15.40
C ARG A 83 -1.83 2.86 -16.00
N ALA A 84 -2.74 3.83 -16.05
CA ALA A 84 -4.06 3.62 -16.63
C ALA A 84 -3.98 3.24 -18.12
N SER A 85 -3.05 3.84 -18.87
CA SER A 85 -2.80 3.49 -20.28
C SER A 85 -2.24 2.07 -20.43
N ASP A 86 -1.28 1.69 -19.59
CA ASP A 86 -0.68 0.34 -19.58
C ASP A 86 -1.69 -0.73 -19.12
N GLU A 87 -2.49 -0.46 -18.09
CA GLU A 87 -3.57 -1.35 -17.62
C GLU A 87 -4.63 -1.57 -18.70
N ALA A 88 -5.06 -0.50 -19.38
CA ALA A 88 -5.98 -0.60 -20.50
C ALA A 88 -5.40 -1.43 -21.65
N ALA A 89 -4.12 -1.22 -21.99
CA ALA A 89 -3.45 -2.00 -23.03
C ALA A 89 -3.35 -3.49 -22.65
N ARG A 90 -2.98 -3.81 -21.40
CA ARG A 90 -2.96 -5.18 -20.89
C ARG A 90 -4.34 -5.82 -20.85
N ALA A 91 -5.39 -5.05 -20.53
CA ALA A 91 -6.76 -5.54 -20.55
C ALA A 91 -7.22 -5.93 -21.95
N VAL A 92 -6.89 -5.11 -22.96
CA VAL A 92 -7.13 -5.45 -24.36
C VAL A 92 -6.33 -6.70 -24.77
N ALA A 93 -5.03 -6.73 -24.46
CA ALA A 93 -4.15 -7.87 -24.79
C ALA A 93 -4.65 -9.20 -24.20
N ARG A 94 -5.15 -9.21 -22.96
CA ARG A 94 -5.74 -10.41 -22.35
C ARG A 94 -6.91 -11.01 -23.15
N ILE A 95 -7.64 -10.17 -23.88
CA ILE A 95 -8.78 -10.57 -24.71
C ILE A 95 -8.32 -10.97 -26.11
N THR A 96 -7.44 -10.16 -26.72
CA THR A 96 -6.99 -10.40 -28.10
C THR A 96 -5.96 -11.51 -28.23
N ASP A 97 -5.17 -11.78 -27.19
CA ASP A 97 -4.10 -12.79 -27.23
C ASP A 97 -4.61 -14.18 -26.79
N ASN A 98 -5.88 -14.28 -26.38
CA ASN A 98 -6.54 -15.53 -26.05
C ASN A 98 -7.52 -15.91 -27.18
N PRO A 99 -7.16 -16.85 -28.08
CA PRO A 99 -7.98 -17.23 -29.23
C PRO A 99 -9.40 -17.68 -28.86
N ASP A 100 -9.56 -18.34 -27.70
CA ASP A 100 -10.84 -18.87 -27.23
C ASP A 100 -11.80 -17.74 -26.82
N ILE A 101 -11.28 -16.56 -26.46
CA ILE A 101 -12.07 -15.38 -26.12
C ILE A 101 -12.19 -14.46 -27.34
N GLU A 102 -11.08 -14.26 -28.07
CA GLU A 102 -11.00 -13.39 -29.25
C GLU A 102 -12.07 -13.76 -30.29
N ALA A 103 -12.28 -15.06 -30.54
CA ALA A 103 -13.27 -15.54 -31.51
C ALA A 103 -14.69 -15.03 -31.24
N TRP A 104 -15.03 -14.77 -29.97
CA TRP A 104 -16.38 -14.38 -29.54
C TRP A 104 -16.49 -12.91 -29.12
N THR A 105 -15.37 -12.19 -29.04
CA THR A 105 -15.33 -10.82 -28.51
C THR A 105 -14.78 -9.85 -29.52
N GLU A 106 -15.25 -8.61 -29.50
CA GLU A 106 -14.65 -7.51 -30.25
C GLU A 106 -14.22 -6.41 -29.29
N VAL A 107 -13.16 -5.67 -29.65
CA VAL A 107 -12.62 -4.59 -28.81
C VAL A 107 -12.95 -3.25 -29.49
N PRO A 108 -13.97 -2.51 -29.02
CA PRO A 108 -14.42 -1.28 -29.66
C PRO A 108 -13.43 -0.11 -29.55
N VAL A 109 -12.54 -0.17 -28.55
CA VAL A 109 -11.71 0.96 -28.15
C VAL A 109 -10.32 0.51 -27.70
N THR A 110 -9.34 1.34 -27.97
CA THR A 110 -7.96 1.16 -27.50
C THR A 110 -7.48 2.41 -26.78
N ALA A 111 -6.54 2.26 -25.85
CA ALA A 111 -5.92 3.40 -25.19
C ALA A 111 -4.90 4.06 -26.12
N VAL A 112 -4.86 5.39 -26.16
CA VAL A 112 -3.69 6.10 -26.68
C VAL A 112 -2.52 5.82 -25.72
N PRO A 113 -1.36 5.33 -26.22
CA PRO A 113 -0.21 5.06 -25.37
C PRO A 113 0.31 6.32 -24.68
N VAL A 114 0.46 6.25 -23.36
CA VAL A 114 1.08 7.31 -22.57
C VAL A 114 2.54 6.91 -22.29
N PRO A 115 3.54 7.74 -22.66
CA PRO A 115 4.94 7.43 -22.41
C PRO A 115 5.25 7.19 -20.93
N GLN A 116 6.22 6.32 -20.66
CA GLN A 116 6.69 6.09 -19.29
C GLN A 116 7.30 7.39 -18.73
N PRO A 117 6.83 7.88 -17.57
CA PRO A 117 7.35 9.11 -17.00
C PRO A 117 8.74 8.91 -16.39
N THR A 118 9.52 9.99 -16.38
CA THR A 118 10.77 10.03 -15.62
C THR A 118 10.44 9.96 -14.13
N THR A 119 11.02 8.98 -13.44
CA THR A 119 10.82 8.78 -12.01
C THR A 119 11.82 9.65 -11.23
N PRO A 120 11.37 10.52 -10.31
CA PRO A 120 12.28 11.27 -9.44
C PRO A 120 13.16 10.35 -8.59
N PRO A 121 14.35 10.80 -8.14
CA PRO A 121 15.20 10.01 -7.23
C PRO A 121 14.44 9.56 -5.97
N GLU A 122 14.75 8.38 -5.43
CA GLU A 122 14.02 7.80 -4.27
C GLU A 122 13.97 8.75 -3.08
N VAL A 123 15.08 9.41 -2.76
CA VAL A 123 15.14 10.38 -1.66
C VAL A 123 14.13 11.53 -1.83
N VAL A 124 13.96 12.04 -3.06
CA VAL A 124 12.98 13.09 -3.39
C VAL A 124 11.56 12.54 -3.30
N ARG A 125 11.34 11.29 -3.73
CA ARG A 125 10.02 10.66 -3.63
C ARG A 125 9.56 10.51 -2.19
N ARG A 126 10.44 9.98 -1.34
CA ARG A 126 10.16 9.77 0.09
C ARG A 126 9.93 11.08 0.83
N ASP A 127 10.84 12.04 0.65
CA ASP A 127 10.73 13.37 1.26
C ASP A 127 9.44 14.10 0.80
N GLY A 128 9.12 14.00 -0.49
CA GLY A 128 7.90 14.60 -1.03
C GLY A 128 6.62 13.99 -0.47
N TRP A 129 6.54 12.66 -0.36
CA TRP A 129 5.38 12.01 0.25
C TRP A 129 5.29 12.26 1.75
N LEU A 130 6.40 12.32 2.48
CA LEU A 130 6.43 12.71 3.90
C LEU A 130 5.91 14.14 4.08
N SER A 131 6.38 15.08 3.25
CA SER A 131 5.90 16.47 3.24
C SER A 131 4.41 16.58 2.96
N ILE A 132 3.89 15.82 1.98
CA ILE A 132 2.45 15.77 1.66
C ILE A 132 1.66 15.19 2.82
N ALA A 133 2.13 14.10 3.43
CA ALA A 133 1.48 13.46 4.57
C ALA A 133 1.43 14.38 5.80
N GLY A 134 2.46 15.21 6.02
CA GLY A 134 2.48 16.22 7.07
C GLY A 134 1.58 17.44 6.83
N HIS A 135 0.97 17.58 5.63
CA HIS A 135 0.21 18.77 5.26
C HIS A 135 -1.24 18.74 5.80
N THR A 136 -1.77 19.89 6.21
CA THR A 136 -3.10 20.00 6.89
C THR A 136 -4.25 20.43 5.97
N SER A 137 -3.96 20.79 4.72
CA SER A 137 -5.00 21.20 3.76
C SER A 137 -5.92 20.05 3.35
N ASP A 138 -7.20 20.35 3.13
CA ASP A 138 -8.20 19.40 2.60
C ASP A 138 -7.74 18.66 1.34
N ILE A 139 -7.09 19.36 0.40
CA ILE A 139 -6.61 18.73 -0.84
C ILE A 139 -5.55 17.65 -0.59
N ALA A 140 -4.66 17.85 0.37
CA ALA A 140 -3.65 16.85 0.76
C ALA A 140 -4.31 15.63 1.41
N HIS A 141 -5.30 15.84 2.28
CA HIS A 141 -6.12 14.75 2.85
C HIS A 141 -6.77 13.92 1.73
N ARG A 142 -7.45 14.57 0.79
CA ARG A 142 -8.10 13.88 -0.33
C ARG A 142 -7.10 13.13 -1.22
N VAL A 143 -5.92 13.71 -1.47
CA VAL A 143 -4.84 13.03 -2.20
C VAL A 143 -4.36 11.80 -1.45
N MET A 144 -4.05 11.90 -0.16
CA MET A 144 -3.59 10.76 0.63
C MET A 144 -4.65 9.66 0.67
N ALA A 145 -5.92 9.98 0.93
CA ALA A 145 -7.01 9.02 0.88
C ALA A 145 -7.13 8.32 -0.48
N ALA A 146 -7.02 9.08 -1.58
CA ALA A 146 -7.09 8.51 -2.93
C ALA A 146 -5.87 7.62 -3.25
N VAL A 147 -4.66 8.03 -2.86
CA VAL A 147 -3.43 7.26 -3.08
C VAL A 147 -3.44 5.97 -2.25
N VAL A 148 -3.90 6.01 -1.00
CA VAL A 148 -4.03 4.79 -0.16
C VAL A 148 -5.08 3.84 -0.73
N ALA A 149 -6.20 4.35 -1.26
CA ALA A 149 -7.28 3.51 -1.75
C ALA A 149 -7.00 2.82 -3.09
N CYS A 150 -6.20 3.44 -3.97
CA CYS A 150 -6.05 2.96 -5.35
C CYS A 150 -4.73 3.35 -6.03
N GLY A 151 -3.81 3.96 -5.31
CA GLY A 151 -2.50 4.38 -5.81
C GLY A 151 -1.36 3.46 -5.39
N PRO A 152 -0.15 3.68 -5.95
CA PRO A 152 1.04 2.98 -5.51
C PRO A 152 1.46 3.50 -4.12
N THR A 153 1.48 2.61 -3.14
CA THR A 153 1.86 2.94 -1.76
C THR A 153 3.35 2.77 -1.48
N ARG A 154 4.12 2.16 -2.40
CA ARG A 154 5.54 1.80 -2.24
C ARG A 154 6.45 2.93 -1.74
N ASP A 155 6.21 4.14 -2.20
CA ASP A 155 7.03 5.33 -1.88
C ASP A 155 6.45 6.17 -0.73
N LEU A 156 5.31 5.79 -0.15
CA LEU A 156 4.76 6.45 1.02
C LEU A 156 5.66 6.21 2.25
N PRO A 157 5.67 7.12 3.23
CA PRO A 157 6.40 6.90 4.49
C PRO A 157 5.80 5.75 5.32
N TYR A 158 4.50 5.52 5.17
CA TYR A 158 3.72 4.48 5.83
C TYR A 158 2.46 4.19 5.00
N SER A 159 1.99 2.94 5.02
CA SER A 159 0.77 2.54 4.30
C SER A 159 -0.08 1.49 5.03
N SER A 160 0.45 0.84 6.06
CA SER A 160 -0.31 -0.06 6.93
C SER A 160 -0.63 0.61 8.27
N ALA A 161 -1.66 0.10 8.93
CA ALA A 161 -2.11 0.56 10.24
C ALA A 161 -2.45 -0.62 11.15
N GLU A 162 -2.01 -0.55 12.39
CA GLU A 162 -2.14 -1.60 13.40
C GLU A 162 -2.96 -1.13 14.59
N PHE A 163 -3.76 -2.03 15.15
CA PHE A 163 -4.42 -1.81 16.44
C PHE A 163 -3.45 -2.16 17.55
N LEU A 164 -3.32 -1.29 18.54
CA LEU A 164 -2.46 -1.48 19.70
C LEU A 164 -3.30 -1.40 20.98
N ASP A 165 -3.07 -2.34 21.88
CA ASP A 165 -3.54 -2.25 23.26
C ASP A 165 -2.42 -1.64 24.11
N PRO A 166 -2.53 -0.38 24.57
CA PRO A 166 -1.50 0.27 25.37
C PRO A 166 -1.35 -0.33 26.78
N THR A 167 -2.08 -1.40 27.13
CA THR A 167 -1.82 -2.18 28.34
C THR A 167 -0.75 -3.27 28.15
N GLU A 168 -0.39 -3.58 26.89
CA GLU A 168 0.73 -4.48 26.59
C GLU A 168 2.07 -3.76 26.79
N PRO A 169 3.10 -4.40 27.38
CA PRO A 169 4.33 -3.70 27.78
C PRO A 169 5.03 -2.91 26.67
N PHE A 170 5.15 -3.48 25.47
CA PHE A 170 5.83 -2.83 24.33
C PHE A 170 4.97 -1.72 23.72
N ALA A 171 3.65 -1.90 23.71
CA ALA A 171 2.71 -0.91 23.24
C ALA A 171 2.64 0.28 24.21
N ASP A 172 2.68 0.05 25.52
CA ASP A 172 2.76 1.09 26.55
C ASP A 172 4.06 1.91 26.41
N GLU A 173 5.21 1.24 26.32
CA GLU A 173 6.51 1.89 26.14
C GLU A 173 6.53 2.79 24.90
N TRP A 174 6.02 2.28 23.77
CA TRP A 174 5.91 3.07 22.54
C TRP A 174 4.85 4.17 22.65
N ALA A 175 3.70 3.91 23.25
CA ALA A 175 2.62 4.89 23.42
C ALA A 175 3.04 6.07 24.31
N ALA A 176 3.88 5.83 25.33
CA ALA A 176 4.37 6.86 26.24
C ALA A 176 5.20 7.96 25.56
N ARG A 177 5.82 7.66 24.40
CA ARG A 177 6.58 8.66 23.64
C ARG A 177 5.75 9.51 22.67
N LEU A 178 4.51 9.10 22.38
CA LEU A 178 3.65 9.82 21.44
C LEU A 178 3.38 11.25 21.91
N ARG A 179 3.11 12.13 20.94
CA ARG A 179 2.80 13.54 21.18
C ARG A 179 1.48 13.92 20.51
N PRO A 180 0.63 14.74 21.17
CA PRO A 180 -0.52 15.33 20.50
C PRO A 180 -0.11 16.06 19.22
N SER A 181 -0.90 15.88 18.17
CA SER A 181 -0.69 16.50 16.87
C SER A 181 -2.00 17.06 16.33
N HIS A 182 -1.90 18.07 15.47
CA HIS A 182 -3.01 18.44 14.61
C HIS A 182 -3.25 17.34 13.58
N ARG A 183 -4.50 17.24 13.11
CA ARG A 183 -4.88 16.38 12.00
C ARG A 183 -4.14 16.84 10.72
N CYS A 184 -3.40 15.93 10.11
CA CYS A 184 -2.73 16.10 8.81
C CYS A 184 -3.08 14.95 7.86
N ALA A 185 -2.72 15.07 6.58
CA ALA A 185 -3.11 14.13 5.54
C ALA A 185 -2.63 12.69 5.77
N GLY A 186 -1.54 12.49 6.52
CA GLY A 186 -1.02 11.18 6.88
C GLY A 186 -1.99 10.32 7.69
N PHE A 187 -2.89 10.95 8.46
CA PHE A 187 -3.90 10.24 9.23
C PHE A 187 -4.92 9.47 8.38
N GLU A 188 -5.04 9.77 7.08
CA GLU A 188 -5.95 9.06 6.17
C GLU A 188 -5.62 7.57 6.06
N VAL A 189 -4.34 7.17 6.28
CA VAL A 189 -3.93 5.76 6.35
C VAL A 189 -4.61 5.03 7.52
N LEU A 190 -4.91 5.73 8.61
CA LEU A 190 -5.50 5.16 9.81
C LEU A 190 -7.02 5.03 9.73
N TYR A 191 -7.69 5.98 9.06
CA TYR A 191 -9.16 6.05 9.08
C TYR A 191 -9.80 4.83 8.41
N THR A 192 -9.22 4.35 7.32
CA THR A 192 -9.65 3.08 6.69
C THR A 192 -9.63 1.95 7.72
N ARG A 193 -8.52 1.77 8.45
CA ARG A 193 -8.37 0.72 9.45
C ARG A 193 -9.30 0.90 10.65
N ALA A 194 -9.47 2.13 11.13
CA ALA A 194 -10.30 2.48 12.27
C ALA A 194 -11.82 2.31 11.97
N ILE A 195 -12.25 2.60 10.74
CA ILE A 195 -13.65 2.50 10.32
C ILE A 195 -14.04 1.05 10.02
N TYR A 196 -13.13 0.23 9.50
CA TYR A 196 -13.40 -1.18 9.17
C TYR A 196 -13.24 -2.16 10.37
N THR A 197 -13.46 -1.70 11.60
CA THR A 197 -13.81 -2.62 12.70
C THR A 197 -14.95 -3.54 12.24
N ARG A 198 -14.76 -4.86 12.41
CA ARG A 198 -15.51 -5.99 11.81
C ARG A 198 -16.91 -5.65 11.26
N PRO A 199 -17.31 -6.14 10.07
CA PRO A 199 -18.67 -6.02 9.57
C PRO A 199 -19.70 -6.43 10.64
N GLY A 200 -20.60 -5.52 11.02
CA GLY A 200 -21.59 -5.73 12.08
C GLY A 200 -21.26 -5.08 13.44
N SER A 201 -20.15 -4.36 13.57
CA SER A 201 -19.82 -3.57 14.76
C SER A 201 -20.52 -2.20 14.69
N GLU A 202 -21.50 -1.95 15.56
CA GLU A 202 -22.09 -0.62 15.79
C GLU A 202 -21.08 0.35 16.41
N PRO A 203 -21.36 1.66 16.34
CA PRO A 203 -20.80 2.63 15.39
C PRO A 203 -19.25 2.60 15.29
N PRO A 204 -18.64 3.22 14.25
CA PRO A 204 -17.20 3.36 14.18
C PRO A 204 -16.66 4.02 15.48
N PRO A 205 -15.55 3.52 16.04
CA PRO A 205 -15.03 4.01 17.30
C PRO A 205 -14.71 5.51 17.20
N GLU A 206 -15.14 6.28 18.20
CA GLU A 206 -14.89 7.71 18.27
C GLU A 206 -13.38 7.96 18.46
N ILE A 207 -12.82 8.87 17.66
CA ILE A 207 -11.43 9.29 17.76
C ILE A 207 -11.34 10.41 18.80
N THR A 208 -10.63 10.17 19.89
CA THR A 208 -10.47 11.14 20.98
C THR A 208 -9.23 12.02 20.81
N GLU A 209 -8.16 11.46 20.23
CA GLU A 209 -6.89 12.20 20.05
C GLU A 209 -6.20 11.83 18.73
N HIS A 210 -5.55 12.83 18.12
CA HIS A 210 -4.57 12.66 17.05
C HIS A 210 -3.17 12.80 17.63
N LEU A 211 -2.32 11.81 17.39
CA LEU A 211 -0.99 11.67 17.95
C LEU A 211 0.03 11.45 16.84
N ILE A 212 1.29 11.79 17.10
CA ILE A 212 2.43 11.50 16.22
C ILE A 212 3.55 10.85 17.05
N ASP A 213 4.24 9.88 16.45
CA ASP A 213 5.54 9.42 16.95
C ASP A 213 6.62 10.40 16.50
N PRO A 214 7.28 11.13 17.42
CA PRO A 214 8.27 12.15 17.06
C PRO A 214 9.57 11.57 16.48
N ILE A 215 9.79 10.25 16.54
CA ILE A 215 10.99 9.62 15.98
C ILE A 215 10.74 9.25 14.51
N THR A 216 9.57 8.70 14.18
CA THR A 216 9.27 8.14 12.86
C THR A 216 8.33 9.00 12.02
N ASP A 217 7.79 10.08 12.59
CA ASP A 217 6.71 10.91 12.01
C ASP A 217 5.47 10.08 11.62
N THR A 218 5.27 8.92 12.25
CA THR A 218 4.10 8.07 11.99
C THR A 218 2.90 8.57 12.79
N PRO A 219 1.73 8.75 12.16
CA PRO A 219 0.52 9.14 12.86
C PRO A 219 -0.03 7.97 13.68
N ALA A 220 -0.68 8.31 14.78
CA ALA A 220 -1.47 7.41 15.59
C ALA A 220 -2.74 8.10 16.09
N ILE A 221 -3.83 7.38 16.23
CA ILE A 221 -5.07 7.90 16.82
C ILE A 221 -5.39 7.13 18.09
N ARG A 222 -5.93 7.86 19.08
CA ARG A 222 -6.55 7.25 20.25
C ARG A 222 -8.03 7.14 20.04
N LEU A 223 -8.58 5.97 20.33
CA LEU A 223 -9.99 5.69 20.29
C LEU A 223 -10.61 5.92 21.67
N SER A 224 -11.93 6.13 21.72
CA SER A 224 -12.67 6.25 22.98
C SER A 224 -12.60 5.00 23.86
N SER A 225 -12.27 3.84 23.28
CA SER A 225 -11.97 2.60 24.02
C SER A 225 -10.63 2.63 24.78
N GLY A 226 -9.77 3.62 24.52
CA GLY A 226 -8.40 3.68 25.02
C GLY A 226 -7.38 2.99 24.11
N GLN A 227 -7.82 2.14 23.18
CA GLN A 227 -6.95 1.52 22.17
C GLN A 227 -6.33 2.57 21.24
N LEU A 228 -5.20 2.22 20.65
CA LEU A 228 -4.53 3.02 19.63
C LEU A 228 -4.68 2.37 18.25
N VAL A 229 -4.73 3.18 17.21
CA VAL A 229 -4.46 2.75 15.84
C VAL A 229 -3.27 3.54 15.33
N ALA A 230 -2.20 2.86 14.93
CA ALA A 230 -0.93 3.48 14.57
C ALA A 230 -0.46 3.04 13.19
N ALA A 231 0.14 3.96 12.45
CA ALA A 231 0.77 3.64 11.17
C ALA A 231 2.12 2.95 11.40
N SER A 232 2.42 1.93 10.60
CA SER A 232 3.76 1.33 10.59
C SER A 232 4.61 1.98 9.51
N ALA A 233 5.78 2.50 9.90
CA ALA A 233 6.72 3.12 8.97
C ALA A 233 7.26 2.07 7.99
N HIS A 234 7.52 2.47 6.75
CA HIS A 234 8.20 1.58 5.78
C HIS A 234 9.69 1.43 6.09
N ARG A 235 10.28 2.35 6.84
CA ARG A 235 11.69 2.33 7.29
C ARG A 235 11.77 2.99 8.65
N LEU A 236 12.71 2.57 9.47
CA LEU A 236 13.05 3.32 10.67
C LEU A 236 14.11 4.39 10.35
N PRO A 237 13.96 5.64 10.83
CA PRO A 237 14.94 6.71 10.63
C PRO A 237 16.02 6.71 11.74
N VAL A 238 16.50 5.53 12.12
CA VAL A 238 17.40 5.30 13.27
C VAL A 238 18.66 4.56 12.84
N THR A 239 19.71 4.60 13.65
CA THR A 239 20.99 3.93 13.33
C THR A 239 21.39 2.86 14.33
N SER A 240 20.75 2.82 15.50
CA SER A 240 20.98 1.74 16.48
C SER A 240 20.55 0.39 15.89
N PRO A 241 21.41 -0.64 15.94
CA PRO A 241 21.13 -1.93 15.32
C PRO A 241 19.96 -2.65 16.01
N LEU A 242 19.33 -3.57 15.28
CA LEU A 242 18.33 -4.49 15.84
C LEU A 242 18.94 -5.28 17.00
N ALA A 243 18.28 -5.24 18.17
CA ALA A 243 18.64 -6.01 19.35
C ALA A 243 17.67 -7.16 19.60
N GLU A 244 16.37 -6.94 19.44
CA GLU A 244 15.34 -7.95 19.68
C GLU A 244 14.20 -7.84 18.66
N LEU A 245 13.65 -8.99 18.28
CA LEU A 245 12.35 -9.12 17.63
C LEU A 245 11.35 -9.64 18.65
N VAL A 246 10.21 -8.98 18.80
CA VAL A 246 9.13 -9.43 19.68
C VAL A 246 7.95 -9.88 18.82
N LEU A 247 7.57 -11.14 19.01
CA LEU A 247 6.49 -11.81 18.31
C LEU A 247 5.13 -11.44 18.93
N GLY A 248 4.64 -10.25 18.63
CA GLY A 248 3.36 -9.71 19.09
C GLY A 248 2.35 -9.44 17.96
N TYR A 249 1.15 -9.00 18.32
CA TYR A 249 0.16 -8.48 17.37
C TYR A 249 -0.13 -7.00 17.68
N PRO A 250 0.62 -6.06 17.08
CA PRO A 250 1.58 -6.23 15.98
C PRO A 250 2.99 -6.66 16.41
N LEU A 251 3.85 -6.92 15.43
CA LEU A 251 5.26 -7.22 15.64
C LEU A 251 6.03 -5.99 16.10
N TRP A 252 6.92 -6.18 17.09
CA TRP A 252 7.78 -5.12 17.60
C TRP A 252 9.24 -5.43 17.40
N ILE A 253 10.04 -4.38 17.31
CA ILE A 253 11.49 -4.47 17.31
C ILE A 253 12.05 -3.57 18.41
N ARG A 254 13.04 -4.08 19.14
CA ARG A 254 13.83 -3.30 20.08
C ARG A 254 15.21 -3.08 19.50
N LEU A 255 15.70 -1.85 19.58
CA LEU A 255 17.04 -1.48 19.14
C LEU A 255 18.03 -1.60 20.29
N ALA A 256 19.33 -1.62 19.98
CA ALA A 256 20.38 -1.73 20.98
C ALA A 256 20.46 -0.53 21.95
N ASP A 257 19.88 0.62 21.60
CA ASP A 257 19.73 1.76 22.51
C ASP A 257 18.51 1.64 23.46
N GLY A 258 17.77 0.54 23.36
CA GLY A 258 16.60 0.24 24.15
C GLY A 258 15.28 0.71 23.53
N THR A 259 15.31 1.50 22.45
CA THR A 259 14.08 2.06 21.86
C THR A 259 13.25 0.99 21.17
N VAL A 260 11.93 0.99 21.44
CA VAL A 260 10.95 0.10 20.79
C VAL A 260 10.30 0.76 19.59
N HIS A 261 10.09 0.01 18.52
CA HIS A 261 9.33 0.43 17.34
C HIS A 261 8.39 -0.67 16.88
N LEU A 262 7.30 -0.27 16.22
CA LEU A 262 6.58 -1.18 15.33
C LEU A 262 7.53 -1.68 14.25
N ALA A 263 7.47 -2.97 13.93
CA ALA A 263 8.25 -3.53 12.83
C ALA A 263 7.85 -2.86 11.50
N PRO A 264 8.81 -2.53 10.60
CA PRO A 264 8.48 -1.95 9.32
C PRO A 264 7.52 -2.81 8.51
N HIS A 265 6.39 -2.23 8.09
CA HIS A 265 5.32 -2.97 7.44
C HIS A 265 4.68 -2.15 6.30
N ARG A 266 4.19 -2.86 5.29
CA ARG A 266 3.49 -2.33 4.11
C ARG A 266 2.14 -3.03 3.98
N ASP A 267 1.16 -2.31 3.48
CA ASP A 267 -0.19 -2.80 3.15
C ASP A 267 -0.25 -4.02 2.20
N THR A 268 0.78 -4.24 1.39
CA THR A 268 0.79 -5.29 0.35
C THR A 268 1.34 -6.64 0.81
N HIS A 269 2.13 -6.67 1.89
CA HIS A 269 2.86 -7.87 2.32
C HIS A 269 2.66 -8.10 3.80
N MET A 270 1.67 -8.95 4.13
CA MET A 270 1.45 -9.38 5.49
C MET A 270 2.67 -10.14 6.02
N ILE A 271 3.03 -9.87 7.27
CA ILE A 271 4.10 -10.56 7.99
C ILE A 271 3.52 -11.24 9.23
N SER A 272 3.91 -12.50 9.46
CA SER A 272 3.44 -13.31 10.60
C SER A 272 4.45 -14.43 10.93
N TRP A 273 4.30 -15.08 12.07
CA TRP A 273 5.08 -16.26 12.48
C TRP A 273 4.16 -17.44 12.84
N GLY A 274 4.74 -18.58 13.18
CA GLY A 274 4.02 -19.71 13.78
C GLY A 274 3.66 -20.85 12.83
N PHE A 275 3.91 -20.70 11.53
CA PHE A 275 3.61 -21.73 10.52
C PHE A 275 4.43 -21.53 9.25
N GLU A 276 4.51 -22.56 8.41
CA GLU A 276 5.18 -22.46 7.11
C GLU A 276 4.24 -21.77 6.10
N SER A 277 4.62 -20.59 5.62
CA SER A 277 3.84 -19.83 4.65
C SER A 277 4.62 -18.66 4.03
N ALA A 278 4.08 -18.11 2.94
CA ALA A 278 4.61 -16.89 2.32
C ALA A 278 4.70 -15.69 3.30
N VAL A 279 3.76 -15.55 4.25
CA VAL A 279 3.78 -14.44 5.22
C VAL A 279 4.89 -14.61 6.27
N THR A 280 5.28 -15.86 6.57
CA THR A 280 6.41 -16.16 7.46
C THR A 280 7.75 -16.00 6.75
N ASN A 281 7.81 -16.36 5.46
CA ASN A 281 8.98 -16.09 4.64
C ASN A 281 9.21 -14.58 4.45
N ALA A 282 8.14 -13.80 4.32
CA ALA A 282 8.21 -12.34 4.31
C ALA A 282 8.74 -11.78 5.65
N LEU A 283 8.35 -12.34 6.79
CA LEU A 283 8.93 -11.96 8.09
C LEU A 283 10.43 -12.32 8.16
N ALA A 284 10.83 -13.50 7.69
CA ALA A 284 12.23 -13.90 7.64
C ALA A 284 13.07 -12.94 6.78
N LEU A 285 12.54 -12.52 5.63
CA LEU A 285 13.17 -11.51 4.78
C LEU A 285 13.31 -10.16 5.49
N LEU A 286 12.27 -9.70 6.18
CA LEU A 286 12.32 -8.46 6.96
C LEU A 286 13.44 -8.54 8.00
N VAL A 287 13.47 -9.62 8.78
CA VAL A 287 14.49 -9.83 9.81
C VAL A 287 15.90 -9.84 9.21
N SER A 288 16.11 -10.60 8.12
CA SER A 288 17.41 -10.63 7.45
C SER A 288 17.87 -9.24 7.01
N ARG A 289 16.97 -8.43 6.44
CA ARG A 289 17.25 -7.05 6.02
C ARG A 289 17.60 -6.16 7.22
N LEU A 290 16.85 -6.23 8.31
CA LEU A 290 17.06 -5.41 9.50
C LEU A 290 18.32 -5.79 10.31
N LEU A 291 18.75 -7.05 10.22
CA LEU A 291 20.03 -7.48 10.78
C LEU A 291 21.21 -6.80 10.06
N ASP A 292 21.13 -6.62 8.74
CA ASP A 292 22.18 -5.95 7.95
C ASP A 292 22.09 -4.42 8.01
N ASP A 293 20.88 -3.89 7.91
CA ASP A 293 20.60 -2.45 7.87
C ASP A 293 19.26 -2.17 8.57
N ILE A 294 19.29 -1.55 9.74
CA ILE A 294 18.08 -1.20 10.49
C ILE A 294 17.17 -0.21 9.73
N THR A 295 17.73 0.53 8.77
CA THR A 295 16.99 1.45 7.90
C THR A 295 16.44 0.77 6.64
N ALA A 296 16.60 -0.54 6.50
CA ALA A 296 16.09 -1.29 5.36
C ALA A 296 14.56 -1.12 5.21
N PRO A 297 14.05 -1.15 3.97
CA PRO A 297 12.62 -1.00 3.76
C PRO A 297 11.87 -2.27 4.19
N ALA A 298 10.63 -2.05 4.63
CA ALA A 298 9.61 -3.09 4.73
C ALA A 298 9.58 -3.92 3.44
N VAL A 299 9.25 -5.20 3.62
CA VAL A 299 9.32 -6.19 2.54
C VAL A 299 8.38 -5.87 1.38
N ASP A 300 8.84 -6.22 0.18
CA ASP A 300 8.19 -6.01 -1.11
C ASP A 300 8.11 -7.28 -1.96
N GLN A 301 8.45 -8.41 -1.34
CA GLN A 301 8.38 -9.75 -1.89
C GLN A 301 8.17 -10.75 -0.73
N TRP A 302 7.86 -11.99 -1.08
CA TRP A 302 7.48 -13.03 -0.11
C TRP A 302 8.64 -13.89 0.37
N ASP A 303 9.82 -13.82 -0.25
CA ASP A 303 10.92 -14.74 -0.01
C ASP A 303 12.31 -14.06 0.00
N GLY A 304 13.33 -14.82 0.39
CA GLY A 304 14.73 -14.37 0.41
C GLY A 304 15.29 -14.05 1.80
N GLY A 305 14.61 -14.46 2.88
CA GLY A 305 15.16 -14.39 4.24
C GLY A 305 16.18 -15.48 4.56
N GLY A 306 16.15 -16.58 3.79
CA GLY A 306 17.06 -17.71 3.96
C GLY A 306 16.44 -18.81 4.84
N PRO A 307 16.74 -20.09 4.55
CA PRO A 307 15.99 -21.22 5.09
C PRO A 307 16.11 -21.36 6.62
N GLY A 308 17.20 -20.91 7.23
CA GLY A 308 17.38 -20.97 8.67
C GLY A 308 16.48 -19.99 9.44
N LEU A 309 16.28 -18.77 8.93
CA LEU A 309 15.34 -17.80 9.52
C LEU A 309 13.89 -18.22 9.27
N GLU A 310 13.59 -18.72 8.08
CA GLU A 310 12.27 -19.26 7.73
C GLU A 310 11.89 -20.40 8.68
N GLN A 311 12.79 -21.35 8.90
CA GLN A 311 12.58 -22.45 9.85
C GLN A 311 12.35 -21.96 11.29
N LEU A 312 13.16 -20.99 11.76
CA LEU A 312 13.01 -20.45 13.12
C LEU A 312 11.63 -19.80 13.30
N LEU A 313 11.17 -19.03 12.32
CA LEU A 313 9.95 -18.24 12.41
C LEU A 313 8.68 -19.05 12.10
N SER A 314 8.82 -20.22 11.46
CA SER A 314 7.72 -21.18 11.30
C SER A 314 7.43 -22.01 12.54
N MET A 315 8.25 -21.91 13.61
CA MET A 315 7.95 -22.56 14.89
C MET A 315 6.77 -21.87 15.59
N ASP A 316 5.96 -22.66 16.29
CA ASP A 316 4.78 -22.21 17.06
C ASP A 316 5.21 -21.47 18.35
N TRP A 317 5.70 -20.24 18.18
CA TRP A 317 6.10 -19.37 19.28
C TRP A 317 4.88 -18.73 19.95
N PRO A 318 4.81 -18.73 21.29
CA PRO A 318 3.80 -17.96 22.01
C PRO A 318 3.86 -16.47 21.69
N ILE A 319 2.72 -15.80 21.74
CA ILE A 319 2.64 -14.33 21.64
C ILE A 319 3.48 -13.71 22.77
N GLY A 320 4.25 -12.69 22.43
CA GLY A 320 5.17 -12.00 23.34
C GLY A 320 6.56 -12.65 23.42
N THR A 321 6.83 -13.72 22.68
CA THR A 321 8.17 -14.31 22.58
C THR A 321 9.17 -13.26 22.07
N VAL A 322 10.30 -13.15 22.74
CA VAL A 322 11.42 -12.26 22.37
C VAL A 322 12.52 -13.12 21.77
N LEU A 323 12.92 -12.83 20.55
CA LEU A 323 14.07 -13.43 19.87
C LEU A 323 15.20 -12.40 19.84
N ASP A 324 16.32 -12.72 20.47
CA ASP A 324 17.45 -11.81 20.53
C ASP A 324 18.25 -11.80 19.21
N ARG A 325 19.06 -10.76 19.00
CA ARG A 325 19.89 -10.65 17.79
C ARG A 325 20.78 -11.88 17.58
N ALA A 326 21.36 -12.45 18.64
CA ALA A 326 22.27 -13.58 18.51
C ALA A 326 21.55 -14.86 18.04
N GLU A 327 20.32 -15.09 18.50
CA GLU A 327 19.44 -16.16 18.03
C GLU A 327 19.08 -15.97 16.55
N LEU A 328 18.71 -14.75 16.16
CA LEU A 328 18.38 -14.43 14.76
C LEU A 328 19.59 -14.60 13.83
N GLU A 329 20.78 -14.14 14.22
CA GLU A 329 22.03 -14.33 13.47
C GLU A 329 22.45 -15.81 13.37
N LYS A 330 22.25 -16.57 14.46
CA LYS A 330 22.50 -18.00 14.48
C LYS A 330 21.56 -18.76 13.56
N ALA A 331 20.30 -18.36 13.48
CA ALA A 331 19.36 -18.93 12.52
C ALA A 331 19.76 -18.57 11.09
N ARG A 332 20.10 -17.31 10.83
CA ARG A 332 20.54 -16.83 9.50
C ARG A 332 21.75 -17.59 8.95
N SER A 333 22.74 -17.88 9.79
CA SER A 333 23.97 -18.59 9.40
C SER A 333 23.81 -20.09 9.15
N ARG A 334 22.64 -20.68 9.38
CA ARG A 334 22.35 -22.10 9.13
C ARG A 334 21.81 -22.38 7.72
N GLY A 335 21.66 -21.34 6.90
CA GLY A 335 21.15 -21.43 5.52
C GLY A 335 22.20 -21.25 4.45
#